data_AF-A0A7C2DZ77-F1
#
_entry.id   AF-A0A7C2DZ77-F1
#
_cell.length_a   1.000
_cell.length_b   1.000
_cell.length_c   1.000
_cell.angle_alpha   90.00
_cell.angle_beta   90.00
_cell.angle_gamma   90.00
#
_symmetry.space_group_name_H-M   'P 1'
#
loop_
_entity.id
_entity.type
_entity.pdbx_description
1 polymer ?
#
loop_
_entity_poly.entity_id
_entity_poly.type
_entity_poly.pdbx_seq_one_letter_code
_entity_poly.pdbx_strand_id
1 'polypeptide(L)' 'MSGPTSTYGINGSTKILDNNETAKVSDMEVGDRVIVIPSESDKTVAAQIIINPGMVGPGGERGTPPGGTSTPNM' A
#
# COMPACT_ATOMS: atom_id res chain seq x y z
N MET A 1 3.20 23.73 -0.20
CA MET A 1 2.26 23.85 -1.32
C MET A 1 1.15 22.83 -1.08
N SER A 2 -0.11 23.23 -1.01
CA SER A 2 -1.23 22.28 -0.99
C SER A 2 -1.50 21.87 -2.43
N GLY A 3 -1.41 20.57 -2.74
CA GLY A 3 -1.99 20.03 -3.96
C GLY A 3 -3.52 20.13 -3.94
N PRO A 4 -4.20 19.80 -5.04
CA PRO A 4 -5.65 19.63 -5.03
C PRO A 4 -6.04 18.51 -4.03
N THR A 5 -7.05 18.76 -3.22
CA THR A 5 -7.63 17.78 -2.31
C THR A 5 -8.83 17.11 -2.96
N SER A 6 -8.90 15.78 -2.90
CA SER A 6 -10.05 14.98 -3.32
C SER A 6 -10.65 14.25 -2.12
N THR A 7 -11.97 14.13 -2.08
CA THR A 7 -12.69 13.34 -1.06
C THR A 7 -13.25 12.08 -1.71
N TYR A 8 -13.08 10.93 -1.06
CA TYR A 8 -13.65 9.66 -1.49
C TYR A 8 -14.53 9.06 -0.39
N GLY A 9 -15.70 8.55 -0.76
CA GLY A 9 -16.57 7.81 0.14
C GLY A 9 -16.05 6.40 0.41
N ILE A 10 -16.28 5.91 1.63
CA ILE A 10 -16.05 4.52 2.06
C ILE A 10 -17.42 3.91 2.36
N ASN A 11 -17.71 2.74 1.80
CA ASN A 11 -18.98 2.05 2.01
C ASN A 11 -18.76 0.53 2.17
N GLY A 12 -19.85 -0.23 2.23
CA GLY A 12 -19.79 -1.69 2.43
C GLY A 12 -19.09 -2.48 1.31
N SER A 13 -18.84 -1.87 0.14
CA SER A 13 -18.09 -2.49 -0.96
C SER A 13 -16.60 -2.15 -0.96
N THR A 14 -16.16 -1.19 -0.15
CA THR A 14 -14.75 -0.79 -0.09
C THR A 14 -13.93 -1.89 0.59
N LYS A 15 -12.95 -2.43 -0.13
CA LYS A 15 -11.99 -3.39 0.43
C LYS A 15 -10.84 -2.64 1.12
N ILE A 16 -10.63 -2.88 2.41
CA ILE A 16 -9.54 -2.26 3.18
C ILE A 16 -8.52 -3.32 3.53
N LEU A 17 -7.25 -3.07 3.21
CA LEU A 17 -6.13 -3.95 3.52
C LEU A 17 -5.09 -3.22 4.34
N ASP A 18 -4.55 -3.86 5.38
CA ASP A 18 -3.33 -3.47 6.07
C ASP A 18 -2.35 -4.64 6.00
N ASN A 19 -1.14 -4.42 5.47
CA ASN A 19 -0.14 -5.48 5.28
C ASN A 19 -0.69 -6.75 4.60
N ASN A 20 -1.55 -6.57 3.58
CA ASN A 20 -2.27 -7.62 2.84
C ASN A 20 -3.34 -8.39 3.62
N GLU A 21 -3.63 -8.02 4.87
CA GLU A 21 -4.71 -8.58 5.67
C GLU A 21 -5.95 -7.69 5.63
N THR A 22 -7.14 -8.27 5.74
CA THR A 22 -8.39 -7.50 5.75
C THR A 22 -8.46 -6.65 7.01
N ALA A 23 -8.60 -5.34 6.83
CA ALA A 23 -8.68 -4.36 7.90
C ALA A 23 -10.04 -3.63 7.88
N LYS A 24 -10.27 -2.78 8.88
CA LYS A 24 -11.44 -1.90 9.01
C LYS A 24 -11.01 -0.45 9.05
N VAL A 25 -11.96 0.46 8.84
CA VAL A 25 -11.73 1.91 8.99
C VAL A 25 -11.27 2.25 10.41
N SER A 26 -11.72 1.51 11.42
CA SER A 26 -11.32 1.69 12.82
C SER A 26 -9.84 1.42 13.09
N ASP A 27 -9.17 0.71 12.18
CA ASP A 27 -7.76 0.33 12.32
C ASP A 27 -6.85 1.39 11.67
N MET A 28 -7.43 2.39 11.01
CA MET A 28 -6.71 3.51 10.40
C MET A 28 -6.45 4.61 11.44
N GLU A 29 -5.21 5.06 11.52
CA GLU A 29 -4.79 6.12 12.43
C GLU A 29 -4.27 7.35 11.66
N VAL A 30 -4.36 8.52 12.31
CA VAL A 30 -3.75 9.74 11.76
C VAL A 30 -2.24 9.52 11.70
N GLY A 31 -1.68 9.60 10.50
CA GLY A 31 -0.27 9.34 10.23
C GLY A 31 -0.04 8.14 9.33
N ASP A 32 -1.03 7.26 9.18
CA ASP A 32 -0.97 6.15 8.22
C ASP A 32 -0.82 6.67 6.80
N ARG A 33 -0.03 5.93 6.02
CA ARG A 33 0.07 6.17 4.57
C ARG A 33 -0.94 5.28 3.89
N VAL A 34 -1.71 5.86 2.97
CA VAL A 34 -2.75 5.13 2.27
C VAL A 34 -2.61 5.26 0.76
N ILE A 35 -2.89 4.17 0.05
CA ILE A 35 -3.20 4.19 -1.38
C ILE A 35 -4.72 4.02 -1.50
N VAL A 36 -5.36 4.95 -2.21
CA VAL A 36 -6.79 4.90 -2.53
C VAL A 36 -6.95 4.55 -4.00
N ILE A 37 -7.67 3.47 -4.28
CA ILE A 37 -8.04 3.05 -5.64
C ILE A 37 -9.53 3.34 -5.82
N PRO A 38 -9.91 4.34 -6.62
CA PRO A 38 -11.31 4.69 -6.85
C PRO A 38 -12.04 3.60 -7.65
N SER A 39 -13.33 3.44 -7.38
CA SER A 39 -14.19 2.55 -8.17
C SER A 39 -14.21 2.96 -9.65
N GLU A 40 -14.36 1.97 -10.54
CA GLU A 40 -14.53 2.22 -11.97
C GLU A 40 -15.91 2.78 -12.30
N SER A 41 -16.96 2.31 -11.61
CA SER A 41 -18.33 2.75 -11.83
C SER A 41 -18.66 4.09 -11.17
N ASP A 42 -18.00 4.43 -10.06
CA ASP A 42 -18.15 5.69 -9.35
C ASP A 42 -16.80 6.17 -8.79
N LYS A 43 -16.20 7.14 -9.47
CA LYS A 43 -14.90 7.70 -9.10
C LYS A 43 -14.91 8.52 -7.81
N THR A 44 -16.07 8.72 -7.17
CA THR A 44 -16.18 9.38 -5.86
C THR A 44 -16.13 8.39 -4.69
N VAL A 45 -16.14 7.08 -4.97
CA VAL A 45 -16.09 6.02 -3.95
C VAL A 45 -14.79 5.22 -4.07
N ALA A 46 -14.19 4.87 -2.94
CA ALA A 46 -13.04 3.97 -2.92
C ALA A 46 -13.49 2.52 -3.17
N ALA A 47 -12.92 1.87 -4.19
CA ALA A 47 -13.04 0.42 -4.35
C ALA A 47 -12.08 -0.31 -3.41
N GLN A 48 -10.87 0.22 -3.24
CA GLN A 48 -9.87 -0.38 -2.37
C GLN A 48 -9.02 0.69 -1.67
N ILE A 49 -8.70 0.44 -0.41
CA ILE A 49 -7.76 1.21 0.40
C ILE A 49 -6.67 0.27 0.91
N ILE A 50 -5.41 0.65 0.72
CA ILE A 50 -4.26 -0.09 1.25
C ILE A 50 -3.56 0.81 2.27
N ILE A 51 -3.54 0.37 3.52
CA ILE A 51 -2.91 1.01 4.66
C ILE A 51 -1.46 0.55 4.74
N ASN A 52 -0.58 1.50 5.07
CA ASN A 52 0.86 1.32 5.24
C ASN A 52 1.47 0.41 4.16
N PRO A 53 1.22 0.70 2.87
CA PRO A 53 1.68 -0.15 1.79
C PRO A 53 3.19 -0.26 1.86
N GLY A 54 3.69 -1.50 1.90
CA GLY A 54 5.08 -1.77 1.62
C GLY A 54 5.38 -1.24 0.22
N MET A 55 6.17 -0.16 0.13
CA MET A 55 6.59 0.37 -1.16
C MET A 55 7.61 -0.60 -1.77
N VAL A 56 7.13 -1.67 -2.38
CA VAL A 56 7.89 -2.42 -3.38
C VAL A 56 7.87 -1.53 -4.62
N GLY A 57 8.81 -0.59 -4.69
CA GLY A 57 9.04 0.15 -5.93
C GLY A 57 9.31 -0.84 -7.07
N PRO A 58 9.15 -0.44 -8.34
CA PRO A 58 9.68 -1.22 -9.46
C PRO A 58 11.21 -1.31 -9.28
N GLY A 59 11.67 -2.39 -8.63
CA GLY A 59 13.04 -2.54 -8.10
C GLY A 59 13.16 -3.14 -6.68
N GLY A 60 12.06 -3.46 -5.99
CA GLY A 60 12.06 -3.98 -4.62
C GLY A 60 12.40 -5.47 -4.45
N GLU A 61 12.81 -6.17 -5.51
CA GLU A 61 13.48 -7.47 -5.41
C GLU A 61 15.00 -7.29 -5.54
N ARG A 62 15.64 -6.73 -4.52
CA ARG A 62 17.02 -7.15 -4.21
C ARG A 62 16.91 -8.21 -3.13
N GLY A 63 16.39 -9.37 -3.52
CA GLY A 63 16.68 -10.60 -2.83
C GLY A 63 18.20 -10.66 -2.62
N THR A 64 18.58 -10.93 -1.39
CA THR A 64 19.94 -11.32 -1.00
C THR A 64 20.52 -12.23 -2.09
N PRO A 65 21.70 -11.95 -2.68
CA PRO A 65 22.31 -12.91 -3.58
C PRO A 65 22.52 -14.21 -2.78
N PRO A 66 22.06 -15.36 -3.27
CA PRO A 66 22.29 -16.63 -2.59
C PRO A 66 23.79 -16.89 -2.59
N GLY A 67 24.37 -16.97 -1.39
CA GLY A 67 25.66 -17.62 -1.10
C GLY A 67 26.73 -17.50 -2.19
N GLY A 68 27.35 -16.34 -2.31
CA GLY A 68 28.65 -16.23 -2.98
C GLY A 68 29.74 -16.86 -2.11
N THR A 69 29.91 -18.18 -2.20
CA THR A 69 31.16 -18.82 -1.78
C THR A 69 32.26 -18.33 -2.70
N SER A 70 33.11 -17.45 -2.19
CA SER A 70 34.49 -17.29 -2.66
C SER A 70 35.29 -16.79 -1.48
N THR A 71 35.90 -17.72 -0.75
CA THR A 71 37.08 -17.46 0.07
C THR A 71 38.23 -17.04 -0.83
N PRO A 72 38.87 -15.88 -0.61
CA PRO A 72 40.27 -15.72 -0.87
C PRO A 72 40.97 -15.65 0.49
N ASN A 73 41.70 -16.70 0.86
CA ASN A 73 42.72 -16.53 1.89
C ASN A 73 44.08 -16.86 1.29
N MET A 74 45.01 -15.99 1.67
CA MET A 74 46.40 -15.81 1.25
C MET A 74 47.19 -17.09 1.02
#